data_AF-A0AAU5YBP8-F1
#
_entry.id   AF-A0AAU5YBP8-F1
#
_cell.length_a   1.000
_cell.length_b   1.000
_cell.length_c   1.000
_cell.angle_alpha   90.00
_cell.angle_beta   90.00
_cell.angle_gamma   90.00
#
_symmetry.space_group_name_H-M   'P 1'
#
loop_
_entity.id
_entity.type
_entity.pdbx_description
1 polymer ?
#
loop_
_entity_poly.entity_id
_entity_poly.type
_entity_poly.pdbx_seq_one_letter_code
_entity_poly.pdbx_strand_id
1 'polypeptide(L)'
;MFGLSLEHLLVLLVAALFILGPERLPESARWLAQTVRKIRGFAAGAQDQLTSEFGPEFQQLRKPLQDLQALRTFDPKTALGRYLLDDAFTDPPAAAATAGPAATPLAVPSGTPLAPGERPPIDPDAT
;
A
#
# COMPACT_ATOMS: atom_id res chain seq x y z
N MET A 1 -3.41 16.39 -2.06
CA MET A 1 -3.66 17.67 -1.35
C MET A 1 -5.04 17.60 -0.72
N PHE A 2 -5.13 17.14 0.54
CA PHE A 2 -6.39 17.18 1.26
C PHE A 2 -6.60 18.61 1.76
N GLY A 3 -7.69 19.25 1.35
CA GLY A 3 -8.08 20.58 1.81
C GLY A 3 -8.54 20.56 3.27
N LEU A 4 -7.70 20.08 4.18
CA LEU A 4 -7.94 20.08 5.62
C LEU A 4 -7.63 21.48 6.16
N SER A 5 -8.51 22.43 5.85
CA SER A 5 -8.57 23.70 6.57
C SER A 5 -9.36 23.53 7.87
N LEU A 6 -9.14 24.47 8.80
CA LEU A 6 -9.81 24.47 10.10
C LEU A 6 -11.34 24.44 9.96
N GLU A 7 -11.92 25.07 8.93
CA GLU A 7 -13.37 25.00 8.71
C GLU A 7 -13.85 23.58 8.41
N HIS A 8 -13.13 22.81 7.58
CA HIS A 8 -13.53 21.44 7.26
C HIS A 8 -13.42 20.53 8.48
N LEU A 9 -12.41 20.73 9.34
CA LEU A 9 -12.27 19.97 10.58
C LEU A 9 -13.43 20.25 11.54
N LEU A 10 -13.89 21.50 11.63
CA LEU A 10 -15.04 21.88 12.45
C LEU A 10 -16.32 21.24 11.92
N VAL A 11 -16.56 21.27 10.60
CA VAL A 11 -17.69 20.60 9.97
C VAL A 11 -17.66 19.09 10.24
N LEU A 12 -16.49 18.46 10.12
CA LEU A 12 -16.33 17.03 10.37
C LEU A 12 -16.59 16.68 11.85
N LEU A 13 -16.15 17.54 12.77
CA LEU A 13 -16.41 17.39 14.20
C LEU A 13 -17.92 17.43 14.47
N VAL A 14 -18.63 18.43 13.95
CA VAL A 14 -20.08 18.55 14.11
C VAL A 14 -20.81 17.34 13.50
N ALA A 15 -20.41 16.91 12.30
CA ALA A 15 -20.99 15.73 11.66
C ALA A 15 -20.75 14.46 12.49
N ALA A 16 -19.55 14.29 13.05
CA ALA A 16 -19.23 13.17 13.94
C ALA A 16 -20.07 13.22 15.23
N LEU A 17 -20.25 14.39 15.84
CA LEU A 17 -21.13 14.57 17.00
C LEU A 17 -22.58 14.24 16.66
N PHE A 18 -23.05 14.57 15.45
CA PHE A 18 -24.42 14.32 15.04
C PHE A 18 -24.67 12.83 14.75
N ILE A 19 -23.78 12.19 13.99
CA ILE A 19 -23.93 10.78 13.58
C ILE A 19 -23.75 9.83 14.77
N LEU A 20 -22.71 10.07 15.57
CA LEU A 20 -22.35 9.17 16.67
C LEU A 20 -23.03 9.56 17.99
N GLY A 21 -23.36 10.84 18.14
CA GLY A 21 -23.85 11.44 19.38
C GLY A 21 -22.72 12.07 20.22
N PRO A 22 -22.96 13.25 20.85
CA PRO A 22 -21.93 13.95 21.63
C PRO A 22 -21.46 13.16 22.86
N GLU A 23 -22.33 12.32 23.43
CA GLU A 23 -22.03 11.47 24.59
C GLU A 23 -21.12 10.28 24.23
N ARG A 24 -21.18 9.79 22.99
CA ARG A 24 -20.53 8.54 22.54
C ARG A 24 -19.13 8.76 21.99
N LEU A 25 -18.86 9.94 21.44
CA LEU A 25 -17.53 10.32 20.96
C LEU A 25 -16.42 10.24 22.01
N PRO A 26 -16.56 10.85 23.20
CA PRO A 26 -15.49 10.79 24.21
C PRO A 26 -15.25 9.36 24.69
N GLU A 27 -16.29 8.54 24.79
CA GLU A 27 -16.20 7.12 25.14
C GLU A 27 -15.42 6.33 24.07
N SER A 28 -15.77 6.52 22.79
CA SER A 28 -15.13 5.85 21.66
C SER A 28 -13.67 6.27 21.47
N ALA A 29 -13.39 7.57 21.63
CA ALA A 29 -12.03 8.11 21.59
C ALA A 29 -11.15 7.54 22.70
N ARG A 30 -11.70 7.35 23.92
CA ARG A 30 -10.99 6.70 25.03
C ARG A 30 -10.63 5.26 24.70
N TRP A 31 -11.57 4.48 24.15
CA TRP A 31 -11.32 3.09 23.74
C TRP A 31 -10.23 3.02 22.67
N LEU A 32 -10.30 3.88 21.66
CA LEU A 32 -9.30 3.95 20.60
C LEU A 32 -7.92 4.34 21.16
N ALA A 33 -7.86 5.36 22.02
CA ALA A 33 -6.63 5.80 22.65
C ALA A 33 -6.00 4.69 23.50
N GLN A 34 -6.79 3.96 24.28
CA GLN A 34 -6.33 2.80 25.04
C GLN A 34 -5.82 1.69 24.14
N THR A 35 -6.50 1.42 23.03
CA THR A 35 -6.11 0.41 22.04
C THR A 35 -4.79 0.78 21.38
N VAL A 36 -4.65 2.02 20.92
CA VAL A 36 -3.39 2.56 20.36
C VAL A 36 -2.26 2.48 21.38
N ARG A 37 -2.51 2.79 22.65
CA ARG A 37 -1.51 2.69 23.73
C ARG A 37 -1.07 1.24 23.97
N LYS A 38 -1.99 0.28 23.94
CA LYS A 38 -1.69 -1.16 24.04
C LYS A 38 -0.86 -1.64 22.85
N ILE A 39 -1.26 -1.27 21.62
CA ILE A 39 -0.51 -1.60 20.39
C ILE A 39 0.90 -1.03 20.46
N ARG A 40 1.05 0.25 20.85
CA ARG A 40 2.36 0.90 20.99
C ARG A 40 3.22 0.22 22.06
N GLY A 41 2.62 -0.18 23.18
CA GLY A 41 3.32 -0.95 24.23
C GLY A 41 3.79 -2.32 23.73
N PHE A 42 2.94 -3.05 23.01
CA PHE A 42 3.30 -4.35 22.41
C PHE A 42 4.40 -4.22 21.35
N ALA A 43 4.31 -3.22 20.48
CA ALA A 43 5.33 -2.94 19.47
C ALA A 43 6.68 -2.58 20.10
N ALA A 44 6.68 -1.77 21.16
CA ALA A 44 7.90 -1.43 21.90
C ALA A 44 8.52 -2.66 22.59
N GLY A 45 7.70 -3.50 23.24
CA GLY A 45 8.19 -4.72 23.89
C GLY A 45 8.74 -5.75 22.89
N ALA A 46 8.08 -5.94 21.76
CA ALA A 46 8.57 -6.81 20.69
C ALA A 46 9.88 -6.27 20.10
N GLN A 47 9.98 -4.96 19.87
CA GLN A 47 11.20 -4.31 19.40
C GLN A 47 12.35 -4.48 20.39
N ASP A 48 12.11 -4.35 21.69
CA ASP A 48 13.12 -4.56 22.73
C ASP A 48 13.57 -6.02 22.79
N GLN A 49 12.64 -6.97 22.66
CA GLN A 49 12.95 -8.40 22.65
C GLN A 49 13.80 -8.79 21.43
N LEU A 50 13.41 -8.30 20.24
CA LEU A 50 14.18 -8.45 19.00
C LEU A 50 15.56 -7.77 19.11
N THR A 51 15.65 -6.59 19.73
CA THR A 51 16.94 -5.91 19.93
C THR A 51 17.83 -6.67 20.92
N SER A 52 17.26 -7.30 21.95
CA SER A 52 18.01 -8.06 22.95
C SER A 52 18.51 -9.42 22.43
N GLU A 53 17.75 -10.08 21.55
CA GLU A 53 18.06 -11.41 21.01
C GLU A 53 18.96 -11.33 19.76
N PHE A 54 18.83 -10.28 18.93
CA PHE A 54 19.60 -10.14 17.69
C PHE A 54 20.85 -9.26 17.80
N GLY A 55 21.10 -8.62 18.94
CA GLY A 55 22.28 -7.79 19.14
C GLY A 55 22.42 -6.66 18.08
N PRO A 56 23.64 -6.18 17.76
CA PRO A 56 23.87 -5.01 16.89
C PRO A 56 23.33 -5.12 15.45
N GLU A 57 22.89 -6.30 15.01
CA GLU A 57 22.26 -6.53 13.69
C GLU A 57 20.95 -5.73 13.53
N PHE A 58 20.23 -5.44 14.63
CA PHE A 58 19.00 -4.63 14.59
C PHE A 58 19.27 -3.15 14.23
N GLN A 59 20.49 -2.64 14.47
CA GLN A 59 20.89 -1.29 14.07
C GLN A 59 20.97 -1.13 12.54
N GLN A 60 21.31 -2.21 11.81
CA GLN A 60 21.34 -2.20 10.35
C GLN A 60 19.94 -2.18 9.73
N LEU A 61 18.92 -2.72 10.42
CA LEU A 61 17.52 -2.64 10.00
C LEU A 61 16.86 -1.31 10.36
N ARG A 62 17.40 -0.60 11.35
CA ARG A 62 16.88 0.70 11.80
C ARG A 62 17.06 1.80 10.73
N LYS A 63 18.17 1.78 9.98
CA LYS A 63 18.41 2.69 8.84
C LYS A 63 17.36 2.56 7.72
N PRO A 64 17.13 1.37 7.14
CA PRO A 64 16.12 1.20 6.08
C PRO A 64 14.70 1.43 6.59
N LEU A 65 14.39 1.13 7.86
CA LEU A 65 13.09 1.50 8.45
C LEU A 65 12.92 3.03 8.58
N GLN A 66 13.96 3.75 8.98
CA GLN A 66 13.94 5.21 9.02
C GLN A 66 13.82 5.82 7.63
N ASP A 67 14.53 5.28 6.64
CA ASP A 67 14.42 5.72 5.25
C ASP A 67 12.99 5.51 4.73
N LEU A 68 12.39 4.34 4.93
CA LEU A 68 11.00 4.08 4.53
C LEU A 68 10.01 5.01 5.23
N GLN A 69 10.25 5.35 6.50
CA GLN A 69 9.41 6.26 7.26
C GLN A 69 9.58 7.71 6.80
N ALA A 70 10.80 8.12 6.45
CA ALA A 70 11.10 9.42 5.83
C ALA A 70 10.41 9.53 4.46
N LEU A 71 10.53 8.52 3.59
CA LEU A 71 9.85 8.48 2.30
C LEU A 71 8.32 8.46 2.43
N ARG A 72 7.77 7.78 3.43
CA ARG A 72 6.30 7.77 3.66
C ARG A 72 5.77 9.11 4.13
N THR A 73 6.61 9.91 4.79
CA THR A 73 6.27 11.26 5.24
C THR A 73 6.31 12.26 4.06
N PHE A 74 7.12 11.99 3.04
CA PHE A 74 7.13 12.68 1.76
C PHE A 74 6.27 11.94 0.74
N ASP A 75 4.95 12.12 0.83
CA ASP A 75 3.90 11.68 -0.11
C ASP A 75 4.41 10.86 -1.34
N PRO A 76 4.33 9.51 -1.32
CA PRO A 76 5.01 8.65 -2.28
C PRO A 76 4.57 8.88 -3.73
N LYS A 77 3.35 9.40 -3.93
CA LYS A 77 2.86 9.81 -5.26
C LYS A 77 3.63 11.00 -5.81
N THR A 78 4.10 11.90 -4.95
CA THR A 78 4.91 13.05 -5.34
C THR A 78 6.35 12.63 -5.60
N ALA A 79 6.89 11.66 -4.86
CA ALA A 79 8.22 11.09 -5.13
C ALA A 79 8.27 10.28 -6.44
N LEU A 80 7.30 9.38 -6.67
CA LEU A 80 7.16 8.66 -7.94
C LEU A 80 6.83 9.60 -9.10
N GLY A 81 5.98 10.60 -8.87
CA GLY A 81 5.67 11.62 -9.85
C GLY A 81 6.93 12.40 -10.25
N ARG A 82 7.82 12.73 -9.31
CA ARG A 82 9.09 13.37 -9.63
C ARG A 82 10.03 12.45 -10.40
N TYR A 83 10.20 11.20 -10.00
CA TYR A 83 11.03 10.26 -10.76
C TYR A 83 10.50 10.05 -12.19
N LEU A 84 9.20 9.79 -12.33
CA LEU A 84 8.58 9.61 -13.65
C LEU A 84 8.55 10.88 -14.48
N LEU A 85 8.36 12.07 -13.89
CA LEU A 85 8.38 13.35 -14.62
C LEU A 85 9.80 13.81 -14.96
N ASP A 86 10.77 13.59 -14.09
CA ASP A 86 12.18 14.00 -14.30
C ASP A 86 12.87 13.08 -15.31
N ASP A 87 12.58 11.77 -15.27
CA ASP A 87 12.97 10.82 -16.33
C ASP A 87 12.22 11.10 -17.65
N ALA A 88 10.93 11.47 -17.60
CA ALA A 88 10.15 11.80 -18.81
C ALA A 88 10.50 13.17 -19.43
N PHE A 89 11.14 14.09 -18.70
CA PHE A 89 11.57 15.40 -19.22
C PHE A 89 13.04 15.45 -19.64
N THR A 90 13.83 14.43 -19.31
CA THR A 90 15.28 14.37 -19.62
C THR A 90 15.60 13.54 -20.87
N ASP A 91 14.71 12.65 -21.31
CA ASP A 91 14.87 11.96 -22.60
C ASP A 91 13.85 12.48 -23.64
N PRO A 92 14.29 13.05 -24.78
CA PRO A 92 13.42 13.10 -25.94
C PRO A 92 13.09 11.65 -26.34
N PRO A 93 11.87 11.32 -26.80
CA PRO A 93 11.54 9.97 -27.25
C PRO A 93 12.29 9.69 -28.57
N ALA A 94 13.56 9.35 -28.47
CA ALA A 94 14.31 8.71 -29.53
C ALA A 94 13.80 7.27 -29.59
N ALA A 95 12.80 7.08 -30.43
CA ALA A 95 12.40 5.79 -30.94
C ALA A 95 13.63 5.08 -31.53
N ALA A 96 14.29 4.20 -30.78
CA ALA A 96 14.94 2.99 -31.28
C ALA A 96 15.59 2.16 -30.16
N ALA A 97 15.03 0.95 -30.00
CA ALA A 97 15.74 -0.31 -29.79
C ALA A 97 16.61 -0.50 -28.53
N THR A 98 16.16 -1.40 -27.66
CA THR A 98 17.07 -2.44 -27.17
C THR A 98 16.35 -3.78 -27.13
N ALA A 99 16.88 -4.70 -27.91
CA ALA A 99 16.46 -6.08 -27.99
C ALA A 99 16.96 -6.88 -26.77
N GLY A 100 16.07 -7.69 -26.19
CA GLY A 100 16.39 -8.98 -25.56
C GLY A 100 15.95 -9.15 -24.09
N PRO A 101 15.59 -10.38 -23.63
CA PRO A 101 15.20 -11.58 -24.36
C PRO A 101 13.67 -11.82 -24.30
N ALA A 102 13.18 -12.56 -25.28
CA ALA A 102 11.77 -12.91 -25.43
C ALA A 102 11.21 -13.62 -24.18
N ALA A 103 10.38 -12.92 -23.42
CA ALA A 103 9.32 -13.55 -22.65
C ALA A 103 8.15 -13.77 -23.62
N THR A 104 8.04 -14.98 -24.15
CA THR A 104 6.86 -15.45 -24.87
C THR A 104 5.63 -15.11 -24.02
N PRO A 105 4.69 -14.29 -24.47
CA PRO A 105 3.42 -14.24 -23.78
C PRO A 105 2.81 -15.62 -23.97
N LEU A 106 2.57 -16.36 -22.89
CA LEU A 106 1.65 -17.49 -22.94
C LEU A 106 0.33 -16.91 -23.44
N ALA A 107 0.05 -17.11 -24.72
CA ALA A 107 -1.27 -16.91 -25.28
C ALA A 107 -2.17 -17.87 -24.52
N VAL A 108 -2.97 -17.34 -23.61
CA VAL A 108 -4.15 -18.05 -23.12
C VAL A 108 -5.02 -18.26 -24.35
N PRO A 109 -5.26 -19.49 -24.82
CA PRO A 109 -6.19 -19.69 -25.91
C PRO A 109 -7.57 -19.35 -25.35
N SER A 110 -8.06 -18.16 -25.64
CA SER A 110 -9.46 -17.81 -25.45
C SER A 110 -10.26 -18.73 -26.36
N GLY A 111 -10.71 -19.86 -25.83
CA GLY A 111 -11.57 -20.80 -26.53
C GLY A 111 -12.82 -20.07 -26.98
N THR A 112 -13.08 -20.08 -28.28
CA THR A 112 -14.35 -19.63 -28.84
C THR A 112 -15.49 -20.34 -28.10
N PRO A 113 -16.54 -19.64 -27.65
CA PRO A 113 -17.67 -20.28 -26.98
C PRO A 113 -18.28 -21.35 -27.90
N LEU A 114 -18.43 -22.56 -27.37
CA LEU A 114 -19.01 -23.70 -28.10
C LEU A 114 -20.45 -23.38 -28.50
N ALA A 115 -20.84 -23.77 -29.72
CA ALA A 115 -22.22 -23.60 -30.17
C ALA A 115 -23.16 -24.60 -29.45
N PRO A 116 -24.44 -24.26 -29.23
CA PRO A 116 -25.38 -25.16 -28.55
C PRO A 116 -25.50 -26.52 -29.26
N GLY A 117 -25.09 -27.59 -28.56
CA GLY A 117 -25.13 -28.97 -29.07
C GLY A 117 -23.77 -29.54 -29.50
N GLU A 118 -22.70 -28.76 -29.45
CA GLU A 118 -21.34 -29.23 -29.74
C GLU A 118 -20.75 -29.98 -28.53
N ARG A 119 -20.14 -31.15 -28.77
CA ARG A 119 -19.50 -31.93 -27.70
C ARG A 119 -18.12 -31.31 -27.41
N PRO A 120 -17.82 -31.01 -26.14
CA PRO A 120 -16.53 -30.42 -25.78
C PRO A 120 -15.40 -31.41 -26.12
N PRO A 121 -14.23 -30.91 -26.54
CA PRO A 121 -13.07 -31.75 -26.80
C PRO A 121 -12.65 -32.45 -25.50
N ILE A 122 -12.53 -33.78 -25.55
CA ILE A 122 -12.11 -34.58 -24.39
C ILE A 122 -10.58 -34.57 -24.34
N ASP A 123 -10.05 -34.25 -23.16
CA ASP A 123 -8.63 -34.32 -22.84
C ASP A 123 -8.25 -35.78 -22.51
N PRO A 124 -7.38 -36.43 -23.30
CA PRO A 124 -6.98 -37.82 -23.07
C PRO A 124 -5.98 -37.99 -21.91
N ASP A 125 -5.39 -36.92 -21.36
CA ASP A 125 -4.42 -37.00 -20.26
C ASP A 125 -5.07 -36.87 -18.86
N ALA A 126 -6.40 -36.74 -18.77
CA ALA A 126 -7.13 -36.77 -17.52
C ALA A 126 -7.40 -38.23 -17.06
N THR A 127 -6.45 -38.82 -16.32
CA THR A 127 -6.61 -40.08 -15.55
C THR A 127 -6.61 -39.82 -14.05
#